data_AF-A0A251Q9W7-F1
#
_entry.id   AF-A0A251Q9W7-F1
#
_cell.length_a   1.000
_cell.length_b   1.000
_cell.length_c   1.000
_cell.angle_alpha   90.00
_cell.angle_beta   90.00
_cell.angle_gamma   90.00
#
_symmetry.space_group_name_H-M   'P 1'
#
loop_
_entity.id
_entity.type
_entity.pdbx_description
1 polymer ?
#
loop_
_entity_poly.entity_id
_entity_poly.type
_entity_poly.pdbx_seq_one_letter_code
_entity_poly.pdbx_strand_id
1 'polypeptide(L)'
;MFKDVSSCNTYNYGDALYWDARYVEEGGSFDWYQRYSSLRPFVRNYIPTSSRVLMVGCGNAVMSEDMVADGYEDIMNVDISSVAIDMMKRKYEHIPQLKYMQMDVRDMSVFPDESFEGVIDKGFLNLEGSIC
;
A
#
# COMPACT_ATOMS: atom_id res chain seq x y z
N MET A 1 -39.55 -13.83 1.37
CA MET A 1 -39.47 -12.37 1.54
C MET A 1 -39.67 -12.12 3.03
N PHE A 2 -38.70 -11.71 3.84
CA PHE A 2 -37.52 -10.88 3.65
C PHE A 2 -36.35 -11.52 4.43
N LYS A 3 -35.13 -11.48 3.87
CA LYS A 3 -33.92 -11.62 4.70
C LYS A 3 -33.66 -10.24 5.26
N ASP A 4 -33.66 -10.13 6.58
CA ASP A 4 -33.19 -8.96 7.28
C ASP A 4 -31.69 -8.80 6.96
N VAL A 5 -31.35 -7.74 6.22
CA VAL A 5 -29.97 -7.36 5.87
C VAL A 5 -29.60 -6.16 6.71
N SER A 6 -29.81 -6.25 8.02
CA SER A 6 -29.27 -5.28 8.97
C SER A 6 -27.94 -5.82 9.50
N SER A 7 -26.89 -5.01 9.31
CA SER A 7 -25.51 -5.13 9.80
C SER A 7 -24.51 -6.00 9.02
N CYS A 8 -24.24 -5.65 7.75
CA CYS A 8 -22.92 -5.87 7.14
C CYS A 8 -22.47 -4.57 6.46
N ASN A 9 -21.22 -4.16 6.71
CA ASN A 9 -20.58 -2.88 6.37
C ASN A 9 -21.10 -2.20 5.09
N THR A 10 -21.53 -0.93 5.18
CA THR A 10 -21.97 -0.11 4.03
C THR A 10 -20.82 0.41 3.14
N TYR A 11 -19.59 -0.05 3.37
CA TYR A 11 -18.39 0.40 2.68
C TYR A 11 -17.77 -0.74 1.88
N ASN A 12 -17.68 -0.58 0.56
CA ASN A 12 -17.04 -1.54 -0.34
C ASN A 12 -15.53 -1.25 -0.42
N TYR A 13 -14.76 -1.82 0.51
CA TYR A 13 -13.30 -1.61 0.58
C TYR A 13 -12.52 -2.28 -0.56
N GLY A 14 -13.17 -3.12 -1.38
CA GLY A 14 -12.61 -3.68 -2.61
C GLY A 14 -12.80 -2.78 -3.84
N ASP A 15 -13.56 -1.69 -3.73
CA ASP A 15 -13.82 -0.75 -4.84
C ASP A 15 -12.79 0.38 -4.85
N ALA A 16 -12.11 0.55 -5.99
CA ALA A 16 -11.17 1.65 -6.21
C ALA A 16 -11.84 3.02 -6.02
N LEU A 17 -13.11 3.16 -6.40
CA LEU A 17 -13.84 4.43 -6.29
C LEU A 17 -14.05 4.87 -4.84
N TYR A 18 -14.21 3.92 -3.91
CA TYR A 18 -14.30 4.21 -2.49
C TYR A 18 -12.99 4.86 -2.00
N TRP A 19 -11.86 4.27 -2.37
CA TRP A 19 -10.54 4.78 -2.00
C TRP A 19 -10.19 6.09 -2.69
N ASP A 20 -10.49 6.22 -3.99
CA ASP A 20 -10.29 7.46 -4.74
C ASP A 20 -11.05 8.63 -4.07
N ALA A 21 -12.33 8.43 -3.70
CA ALA A 21 -13.10 9.44 -2.99
C ALA A 21 -12.46 9.82 -1.64
N ARG A 22 -12.02 8.83 -0.87
CA ARG A 22 -11.36 9.05 0.43
C ARG A 22 -10.06 9.85 0.28
N TYR A 23 -9.21 9.52 -0.68
CA TYR A 23 -7.93 10.20 -0.87
C TYR A 23 -8.08 11.61 -1.46
N VAL A 24 -9.17 11.89 -2.18
CA VAL A 24 -9.51 13.26 -2.60
C VAL A 24 -9.88 14.14 -1.40
N GLU A 25 -10.64 13.60 -0.44
CA GLU A 25 -11.07 14.33 0.75
C GLU A 25 -9.95 14.48 1.81
N GLU A 26 -9.11 13.45 1.97
CA GLU A 26 -8.02 13.42 2.95
C GLU A 26 -6.68 13.86 2.33
N GLY A 27 -6.40 15.17 2.34
CA GLY A 27 -5.17 15.73 1.74
C GLY A 27 -3.85 15.48 2.49
N GLY A 28 -3.84 14.70 3.57
CA GLY A 28 -2.66 14.44 4.41
C GLY A 28 -2.25 12.97 4.44
N SER A 29 -0.95 12.70 4.64
CA SER A 29 -0.45 11.32 4.78
C SER A 29 -1.06 10.62 5.99
N PHE A 30 -1.60 9.43 5.78
CA PHE A 30 -2.25 8.63 6.82
C PHE A 30 -1.55 7.27 6.96
N ASP A 31 -1.07 6.98 8.17
CA ASP A 31 -0.51 5.67 8.49
C ASP A 31 -1.50 4.90 9.35
N TRP A 32 -2.07 3.84 8.78
CA TRP A 32 -2.77 2.83 9.56
C TRP A 32 -1.78 2.15 10.54
N TYR A 33 -2.17 2.02 11.81
CA TYR A 33 -1.42 1.35 12.87
C TYR A 33 -0.11 2.05 13.32
N GLN A 34 1.02 1.36 13.20
CA GLN A 34 2.33 1.78 13.72
C GLN A 34 3.18 2.42 12.60
N ARG A 35 4.02 3.38 12.98
CA ARG A 35 5.04 3.98 12.09
C ARG A 35 6.19 3.02 11.84
N TYR A 36 6.96 3.26 10.79
CA TYR A 36 8.13 2.45 10.45
C TYR A 36 9.11 2.32 11.62
N SER A 37 9.33 3.39 12.41
CA SER A 37 10.23 3.36 13.56
C SER A 37 9.95 2.22 14.55
N SER A 38 8.69 1.89 14.80
CA SER A 38 8.28 0.77 15.65
C SER A 38 8.48 -0.59 14.97
N LEU A 39 8.32 -0.66 13.65
CA LEU A 39 8.42 -1.89 12.85
C LEU A 39 9.85 -2.20 12.39
N ARG A 40 10.72 -1.18 12.37
CA ARG A 40 12.08 -1.21 11.80
C ARG A 40 12.91 -2.41 12.26
N PRO A 41 12.98 -2.77 13.56
CA PRO A 41 13.77 -3.93 13.99
C PRO A 41 13.31 -5.23 13.34
N PHE A 42 12.00 -5.39 13.12
CA PHE A 42 11.44 -6.58 12.49
C PHE A 42 11.70 -6.56 10.98
N VAL A 43 11.39 -5.45 10.31
CA VAL A 43 11.62 -5.32 8.85
C VAL A 43 13.08 -5.58 8.50
N ARG A 44 14.02 -5.00 9.26
CA ARG A 44 15.47 -5.20 9.07
C ARG A 44 15.94 -6.63 9.25
N ASN A 45 15.29 -7.40 10.11
CA ASN A 45 15.68 -8.78 10.37
C ASN A 45 15.26 -9.73 9.24
N TYR A 46 14.23 -9.39 8.48
CA TYR A 46 13.66 -10.28 7.46
C TYR A 46 13.88 -9.78 6.03
N ILE A 47 14.04 -8.47 5.82
CA ILE A 47 14.17 -7.87 4.50
C ILE A 47 15.46 -7.02 4.47
N PRO A 48 16.53 -7.52 3.84
CA PRO A 48 17.75 -6.73 3.60
C PRO A 48 17.46 -5.41 2.88
N THR A 49 18.29 -4.39 3.08
CA THR A 49 18.10 -3.08 2.44
C THR A 49 18.36 -3.08 0.94
N SER A 50 19.19 -4.02 0.46
CA SER A 50 19.43 -4.25 -0.97
C SER A 50 18.30 -5.00 -1.65
N SER A 51 17.32 -5.50 -0.89
CA SER A 51 16.24 -6.30 -1.44
C SER A 51 15.25 -5.45 -2.22
N ARG A 52 14.72 -6.04 -3.30
CA ARG A 52 13.62 -5.46 -4.06
C ARG A 52 12.31 -5.73 -3.33
N VAL A 53 11.69 -4.67 -2.82
CA VAL A 53 10.51 -4.75 -1.94
C VAL A 53 9.24 -4.37 -2.70
N LEU A 54 8.16 -5.13 -2.50
CA LEU A 54 6.81 -4.78 -2.92
C LEU A 54 5.98 -4.35 -1.70
N MET A 55 5.52 -3.10 -1.71
CA MET A 55 4.57 -2.56 -0.75
C MET A 55 3.16 -2.64 -1.34
N VAL A 56 2.32 -3.53 -0.82
CA VAL A 56 0.94 -3.74 -1.32
C VAL A 56 -0.06 -2.88 -0.54
N GLY A 57 -1.00 -2.27 -1.25
CA GLY A 57 -1.99 -1.36 -0.65
C GLY A 57 -1.32 -0.17 0.04
N CYS A 58 -0.36 0.46 -0.64
CA CYS A 58 0.50 1.49 -0.05
C CYS A 58 -0.25 2.76 0.39
N GLY A 59 -1.41 3.05 -0.22
CA GLY A 59 -2.19 4.24 0.04
C GLY A 59 -1.36 5.53 0.01
N ASN A 60 -1.50 6.34 1.05
CA ASN A 60 -0.70 7.54 1.28
C ASN A 60 0.19 7.43 2.54
N ALA A 61 0.47 6.19 2.96
CA ALA A 61 1.30 5.85 4.11
C ALA A 61 2.74 6.33 3.91
N VAL A 62 3.43 6.61 5.03
CA VAL A 62 4.83 7.09 4.99
C VAL A 62 5.87 6.05 5.40
N MET A 63 5.55 4.77 5.24
CA MET A 63 6.48 3.69 5.57
C MET A 63 7.62 3.54 4.55
N SER A 64 7.36 3.74 3.26
CA SER A 64 8.32 3.41 2.20
C SER A 64 9.47 4.43 2.11
N GLU A 65 9.18 5.71 2.28
CA GLU A 65 10.16 6.79 2.41
C GLU A 65 10.98 6.68 3.69
N ASP A 66 10.37 6.28 4.81
CA ASP A 66 11.11 6.00 6.04
C ASP A 66 12.08 4.83 5.84
N MET A 67 11.67 3.80 5.08
CA MET A 67 12.54 2.71 4.65
C MET A 67 13.66 3.20 3.73
N VAL A 68 13.37 4.04 2.73
CA VAL A 68 14.42 4.60 1.87
C VAL A 68 15.41 5.45 2.67
N ALA A 69 14.94 6.25 3.62
CA ALA A 69 15.79 7.00 4.55
C ALA A 69 16.65 6.07 5.43
N ASP A 70 16.17 4.86 5.71
CA ASP A 70 16.91 3.80 6.38
C ASP A 70 17.83 2.99 5.45
N GLY A 71 17.87 3.31 4.16
CA GLY A 71 18.82 2.76 3.19
C GLY A 71 18.26 1.68 2.26
N TYR A 72 16.94 1.46 2.22
CA TYR A 72 16.33 0.59 1.22
C TYR A 72 16.44 1.20 -0.19
N GLU A 73 16.78 0.39 -1.18
CA GLU A 73 17.21 0.87 -2.50
C GLU A 73 16.15 0.73 -3.60
N ASP A 74 15.27 -0.26 -3.52
CA ASP A 74 14.24 -0.52 -4.53
C ASP A 74 12.91 -0.92 -3.88
N ILE A 75 11.97 0.03 -3.82
CA ILE A 75 10.62 -0.19 -3.29
C ILE A 75 9.59 0.10 -4.38
N MET A 76 8.84 -0.92 -4.77
CA MET A 76 7.64 -0.80 -5.60
C MET A 76 6.42 -0.68 -4.71
N ASN A 77 5.69 0.42 -4.85
CA ASN A 77 4.46 0.70 -4.12
C ASN A 77 3.27 0.51 -5.05
N VAL A 78 2.31 -0.32 -4.66
CA VAL A 78 1.10 -0.57 -5.43
C VAL A 78 -0.16 -0.27 -4.63
N ASP A 79 -1.18 0.25 -5.31
CA ASP A 79 -2.50 0.50 -4.75
C ASP A 79 -3.55 0.42 -5.87
N ILE A 80 -4.78 0.05 -5.52
CA ILE A 80 -5.90 -0.01 -6.46
C ILE A 80 -6.38 1.40 -6.84
N SER A 81 -6.19 2.37 -5.93
CA SER A 81 -6.54 3.78 -6.12
C SER A 81 -5.55 4.49 -7.05
N SER A 82 -6.09 5.00 -8.15
CA SER A 82 -5.32 5.86 -9.07
C SER A 82 -4.92 7.18 -8.42
N VAL A 83 -5.82 7.73 -7.59
CA VAL A 83 -5.62 9.00 -6.89
C VAL A 83 -4.46 8.91 -5.90
N ALA A 84 -4.40 7.85 -5.09
CA ALA A 84 -3.31 7.63 -4.15
C ALA A 84 -1.96 7.55 -4.86
N ILE A 85 -1.90 6.74 -5.92
CA ILE A 85 -0.68 6.54 -6.71
C ILE A 85 -0.22 7.85 -7.34
N ASP A 86 -1.11 8.61 -7.96
CA ASP A 86 -0.74 9.88 -8.59
C ASP A 86 -0.28 10.93 -7.56
N MET A 87 -0.93 10.98 -6.40
CA MET A 87 -0.53 11.85 -5.31
C MET A 87 0.88 11.51 -4.81
N MET A 88 1.15 10.23 -4.55
CA MET A 88 2.43 9.78 -4.00
C MET A 88 3.56 9.87 -5.03
N LYS A 89 3.27 9.57 -6.31
CA LYS A 89 4.21 9.83 -7.43
C LYS A 89 4.66 11.27 -7.47
N ARG A 90 3.73 12.23 -7.44
CA ARG A 90 4.06 13.66 -7.47
C ARG A 90 4.83 14.09 -6.23
N LYS A 91 4.44 13.60 -5.06
CA LYS A 91 5.07 13.95 -3.79
C LYS A 91 6.54 13.49 -3.72
N TYR A 92 6.83 12.30 -4.24
CA TYR A 92 8.14 11.66 -4.13
C TYR A 92 8.87 11.47 -5.47
N GLU A 93 8.51 12.25 -6.51
CA GLU A 93 9.14 12.20 -7.83
C GLU A 93 10.67 12.38 -7.79
N HIS A 94 11.15 13.09 -6.77
CA HIS A 94 12.57 13.35 -6.54
C HIS A 94 13.33 12.20 -5.86
N ILE A 95 12.65 11.12 -5.45
CA ILE A 95 13.23 9.97 -4.76
C ILE A 95 13.20 8.74 -5.68
N PRO A 96 14.28 8.44 -6.42
CA PRO A 96 14.28 7.40 -7.46
C PRO A 96 14.13 5.96 -6.92
N GLN A 97 14.39 5.74 -5.62
CA GLN A 97 14.19 4.46 -4.95
C GLN A 97 12.71 4.12 -4.77
N LEU A 98 11.82 5.13 -4.80
CA LEU A 98 10.38 4.96 -4.64
C LEU A 98 9.71 4.89 -6.01
N LYS A 99 9.19 3.71 -6.34
CA LYS A 99 8.39 3.48 -7.54
C LYS A 99 6.93 3.29 -7.12
N TYR A 100 6.02 3.77 -7.94
CA TYR A 100 4.58 3.68 -7.69
C TYR A 100 3.85 3.19 -8.94
N MET A 101 2.91 2.28 -8.77
CA MET A 101 2.11 1.70 -9.86
C MET A 101 0.68 1.42 -9.39
N GLN A 102 -0.31 1.89 -10.15
CA GLN A 102 -1.69 1.51 -9.90
C GLN A 102 -1.86 0.04 -10.28
N MET A 103 -2.38 -0.77 -9.37
CA MET A 103 -2.54 -2.20 -9.58
C MET A 103 -3.56 -2.79 -8.60
N ASP A 104 -4.38 -3.72 -9.09
CA ASP A 104 -5.13 -4.63 -8.22
C ASP A 104 -4.20 -5.80 -7.84
N VAL A 105 -3.92 -5.98 -6.55
CA VAL A 105 -3.00 -7.03 -6.08
C VAL A 105 -3.52 -8.45 -6.31
N ARG A 106 -4.80 -8.61 -6.69
CA ARG A 106 -5.36 -9.89 -7.14
C ARG A 106 -4.88 -10.27 -8.55
N ASP A 107 -4.41 -9.30 -9.33
CA ASP A 107 -3.81 -9.48 -10.65
C ASP A 107 -2.47 -8.72 -10.75
N MET A 108 -1.38 -9.42 -10.40
CA MET A 108 -0.01 -8.90 -10.47
C MET A 108 0.77 -9.46 -11.67
N SER A 109 0.08 -9.90 -12.73
CA SER A 109 0.67 -10.59 -13.89
C SER A 109 1.72 -9.79 -14.66
N VAL A 110 1.80 -8.47 -14.45
CA VAL A 110 2.84 -7.60 -15.02
C VAL A 110 4.23 -7.85 -14.44
N PHE A 111 4.31 -8.37 -13.21
CA PHE A 111 5.58 -8.69 -12.58
C PHE A 111 5.99 -10.12 -12.89
N PRO A 112 7.27 -10.37 -13.23
CA PRO A 112 7.78 -11.73 -13.33
C PRO A 112 7.67 -12.46 -11.98
N ASP A 113 7.50 -13.78 -12.05
CA ASP A 113 7.60 -14.65 -10.88
C ASP A 113 8.95 -14.44 -10.17
N GLU A 114 8.94 -14.55 -8.83
CA GLU A 114 10.12 -14.42 -7.97
C GLU A 114 10.90 -13.09 -8.14
N SER A 115 10.25 -12.04 -8.64
CA SER A 115 10.92 -10.76 -8.92
C SER A 115 11.02 -9.80 -7.73
N PHE A 116 10.46 -10.17 -6.57
CA PHE A 116 10.55 -9.44 -5.31
C PHE A 116 11.07 -10.36 -4.20
N GLU A 117 11.96 -9.82 -3.38
CA GLU A 117 12.59 -10.55 -2.27
C GLU A 117 11.87 -10.31 -0.93
N GLY A 118 11.02 -9.28 -0.86
CA GLY A 118 10.18 -8.99 0.28
C GLY A 118 8.87 -8.37 -0.13
N VAL A 119 7.77 -8.80 0.48
CA VAL A 119 6.44 -8.19 0.32
C VAL A 119 5.97 -7.70 1.69
N ILE A 120 5.53 -6.45 1.76
CA ILE A 120 5.03 -5.83 2.98
C ILE A 120 3.56 -5.46 2.76
N ASP A 121 2.70 -6.00 3.63
CA ASP A 121 1.32 -5.56 3.83
C ASP A 121 1.23 -4.85 5.18
N LYS A 122 0.72 -3.61 5.18
CA LYS A 122 0.44 -2.87 6.42
C LYS A 122 -1.04 -2.49 6.50
N GLY A 123 -1.89 -3.51 6.59
CA GLY A 123 -3.32 -3.34 6.87
C GLY A 123 -4.23 -3.46 5.65
N PHE A 124 -3.69 -3.78 4.47
CA PHE A 124 -4.50 -4.00 3.29
C PHE A 124 -5.31 -5.30 3.40
N LEU A 125 -4.76 -6.36 4.01
CA LEU A 125 -5.50 -7.61 4.27
C LEU A 125 -6.47 -7.54 5.47
N ASN A 126 -6.40 -6.50 6.31
CA ASN A 126 -7.16 -6.42 7.57
C ASN A 126 -8.52 -5.72 7.44
N LEU A 127 -8.82 -5.14 6.28
CA LEU A 127 -10.13 -4.55 6.01
C LEU A 127 -11.05 -5.64 5.48
N GLU A 128 -12.05 -6.03 6.27
CA GLU A 128 -13.13 -6.92 5.81
C GLU A 128 -13.72 -6.36 4.50
N GLY A 129 -13.47 -7.04 3.38
CA GLY A 129 -13.95 -6.65 2.06
C GLY A 129 -12.87 -6.23 1.05
N SER A 130 -11.59 -6.09 1.41
CA SER A 130 -10.52 -5.76 0.44
C SER A 130 -10.09 -6.94 -0.45
N ILE A 131 -10.60 -8.16 -0.19
CA ILE A 131 -10.30 -9.38 -0.98
C ILE A 131 -11.59 -10.03 -1.52
N CYS A 132 -12.75 -9.36 -1.47
CA CYS A 132 -13.96 -9.89 -2.09
C CYS A 132 -14.14 -9.38 -3.52
#